data_AF-A0A1S9BXJ9-F1
#
_entry.id   AF-A0A1S9BXJ9-F1
#
_cell.length_a   1.000
_cell.length_b   1.000
_cell.length_c   1.000
_cell.angle_alpha   90.00
_cell.angle_beta   90.00
_cell.angle_gamma   90.00
#
_symmetry.space_group_name_H-M   'P 1'
#
loop_
_entity.id
_entity.type
_entity.pdbx_description
1 polymer ?
#
loop_
_entity_poly.entity_id
_entity_poly.type
_entity_poly.pdbx_seq_one_letter_code
_entity_poly.pdbx_strand_id
1 'polypeptide(L)'
;MPGGFMAQGSKSKVSFSSRVKDELRKKDFTAYEKVINIGNVDSRDFETRSYVRERFLNSGSVTDPKKDYHLEFVCDGAEDADRVSVELRTFGLEPRIMDRNGHLVVYLKDASQISDVLNLMGAVDGLMEFENTRILKEVSEKVNRRVNCETANLQRTVSAGIRQIEDIELIEKELGLRKIDPGLREIAEKRLEDPNASLAELAERLSEPIGKSGANHRMRKLASIADELRKKTARGV
;
A
#
# COMPACT_ATOMS: atom_id res chain seq x y z
N MET A 1 12.94 43.20 -27.50
CA MET A 1 13.07 41.74 -27.40
C MET A 1 12.73 41.30 -25.98
N PRO A 2 11.54 40.74 -25.71
CA PRO A 2 11.33 39.84 -24.58
C PRO A 2 11.23 38.40 -25.11
N GLY A 3 12.13 37.54 -24.67
CA GLY A 3 12.13 36.12 -25.01
C GLY A 3 10.94 35.40 -24.38
N GLY A 4 10.09 34.82 -25.23
CA GLY A 4 8.98 34.00 -24.81
C GLY A 4 9.47 32.69 -24.19
N PHE A 5 9.10 32.46 -22.94
CA PHE A 5 9.08 31.12 -22.37
C PHE A 5 7.89 30.38 -22.99
N MET A 6 8.15 29.53 -23.97
CA MET A 6 7.17 28.56 -24.45
C MET A 6 6.89 27.58 -23.32
N ALA A 7 5.70 27.67 -22.74
CA ALA A 7 5.12 26.59 -21.95
C ALA A 7 5.03 25.35 -22.86
N GLN A 8 5.83 24.33 -22.57
CA GLN A 8 5.66 23.03 -23.19
C GLN A 8 4.29 22.49 -22.75
N GLY A 9 3.33 22.49 -23.67
CA GLY A 9 2.03 21.87 -23.47
C GLY A 9 2.23 20.41 -23.11
N SER A 10 1.69 19.99 -21.96
CA SER A 10 1.61 18.57 -21.62
C SER A 10 0.72 17.90 -22.67
N LYS A 11 1.31 17.09 -23.55
CA LYS A 11 0.52 16.17 -24.37
C LYS A 11 -0.22 15.27 -23.40
N SER A 12 -1.53 15.48 -23.25
CA SER A 12 -2.40 14.64 -22.44
C SER A 12 -2.20 13.19 -22.89
N LYS A 13 -1.53 12.37 -22.06
CA LYS A 13 -1.45 10.93 -22.30
C LYS A 13 -2.87 10.41 -22.47
N VAL A 14 -3.13 9.67 -23.55
CA VAL A 14 -4.41 9.00 -23.80
C VAL A 14 -4.83 8.26 -22.53
N SER A 15 -6.10 8.39 -22.10
CA SER A 15 -6.55 7.77 -20.85
C SER A 15 -6.54 6.24 -20.95
N PHE A 16 -6.49 5.54 -19.80
CA PHE A 16 -6.60 4.08 -19.78
C PHE A 16 -7.91 3.61 -20.43
N SER A 17 -9.04 4.20 -20.04
CA SER A 17 -10.34 3.93 -20.69
C SER A 17 -10.32 4.13 -22.20
N SER A 18 -9.68 5.19 -22.69
CA SER A 18 -9.57 5.44 -24.14
C SER A 18 -8.79 4.34 -24.85
N ARG A 19 -7.67 3.88 -24.28
CA ARG A 19 -6.92 2.75 -24.83
C ARG A 19 -7.74 1.46 -24.89
N VAL A 20 -8.47 1.15 -23.81
CA VAL A 20 -9.38 -0.01 -23.77
C VAL A 20 -10.45 0.11 -24.86
N LYS A 21 -11.09 1.27 -25.03
CA LYS A 21 -12.07 1.49 -26.10
C LYS A 21 -11.47 1.34 -27.50
N ASP A 22 -10.26 1.84 -27.71
CA ASP A 22 -9.57 1.73 -29.00
C ASP A 22 -9.17 0.29 -29.31
N GLU A 23 -8.77 -0.50 -28.31
CA GLU A 23 -8.57 -1.95 -28.45
C GLU A 23 -9.87 -2.63 -28.88
N LEU A 24 -10.95 -2.36 -28.17
CA LEU A 24 -12.26 -2.96 -28.45
C LEU A 24 -12.77 -2.60 -29.84
N ARG A 25 -12.55 -1.36 -30.34
CA ARG A 25 -12.98 -0.93 -31.68
C ARG A 25 -12.23 -1.62 -32.82
N LYS A 26 -10.98 -2.00 -32.61
CA LYS A 26 -10.14 -2.65 -33.65
C LYS A 26 -10.50 -4.12 -33.88
N LYS A 27 -11.25 -4.71 -32.96
CA LYS A 27 -11.66 -6.11 -33.06
C LYS A 27 -12.97 -6.20 -33.83
N ASP A 28 -12.94 -6.93 -34.93
CA ASP A 28 -14.13 -7.37 -35.62
C ASP A 28 -14.72 -8.58 -34.88
N PHE A 29 -15.77 -8.33 -34.11
CA PHE A 29 -16.50 -9.39 -33.40
C PHE A 29 -17.74 -9.86 -34.16
N THR A 30 -18.06 -9.25 -35.30
CA THR A 30 -19.13 -9.73 -36.19
C THR A 30 -18.66 -10.95 -37.01
N ALA A 31 -17.35 -11.18 -37.10
CA ALA A 31 -16.76 -12.32 -37.81
C ALA A 31 -16.82 -13.68 -37.07
N TYR A 32 -17.29 -13.72 -35.81
CA TYR A 32 -17.26 -14.96 -35.00
C TYR A 32 -18.36 -15.98 -35.31
N GLU A 33 -19.33 -15.67 -36.18
CA GLU A 33 -20.26 -16.67 -36.72
C GLU A 33 -19.58 -17.80 -37.50
N LYS A 34 -18.31 -17.63 -37.92
CA LYS A 34 -17.63 -18.62 -38.78
C LYS A 34 -16.45 -19.38 -38.19
N VAL A 35 -15.94 -19.02 -37.02
CA VAL A 35 -14.75 -19.69 -36.49
C VAL A 35 -14.82 -19.73 -34.98
N ILE A 36 -15.32 -20.85 -34.44
CA ILE A 36 -14.79 -21.61 -33.30
C ILE A 36 -15.90 -22.56 -32.82
N ASN A 37 -15.73 -23.85 -33.11
CA ASN A 37 -16.49 -24.94 -32.51
C ASN A 37 -15.81 -25.31 -31.18
N ILE A 38 -15.81 -24.40 -30.21
CA ILE A 38 -15.53 -24.72 -28.80
C ILE A 38 -16.89 -24.96 -28.17
N GLY A 39 -17.13 -26.19 -27.74
CA GLY A 39 -18.44 -26.66 -27.29
C GLY A 39 -19.12 -25.75 -26.27
N ASN A 40 -20.43 -25.59 -26.45
CA ASN A 40 -21.39 -24.95 -25.54
C ASN A 40 -20.89 -23.66 -24.85
N VAL A 41 -20.62 -22.62 -25.64
CA VAL A 41 -20.92 -21.27 -25.14
C VAL A 41 -22.44 -21.10 -25.33
N ASP A 42 -23.18 -20.93 -24.23
CA ASP A 42 -24.61 -20.67 -24.30
C ASP A 42 -24.83 -19.41 -25.16
N SER A 43 -25.72 -19.48 -26.15
CA SER A 43 -26.12 -18.34 -26.99
C SER A 43 -26.39 -17.07 -26.18
N ARG A 44 -26.93 -17.24 -24.97
CA ARG A 44 -27.20 -16.14 -24.04
C ARG A 44 -25.94 -15.46 -23.51
N ASP A 45 -24.86 -16.20 -23.28
CA ASP A 45 -23.58 -15.64 -22.84
C ASP A 45 -22.97 -14.75 -23.94
N PHE A 46 -23.17 -15.13 -25.21
CA PHE A 46 -22.67 -14.36 -26.35
C PHE A 46 -23.40 -13.02 -26.52
N GLU A 47 -24.74 -13.03 -26.46
CA GLU A 47 -25.56 -11.82 -26.52
C GLU A 47 -25.21 -10.87 -25.37
N THR A 48 -25.05 -11.42 -24.16
CA THR A 48 -24.76 -10.61 -22.98
C THR A 48 -23.33 -10.01 -23.03
N ARG A 49 -22.33 -10.77 -23.53
CA ARG A 49 -20.97 -10.25 -23.79
C ARG A 49 -20.99 -9.07 -24.77
N SER A 50 -21.72 -9.24 -25.88
CA SER A 50 -21.86 -8.20 -26.90
C SER A 50 -22.53 -6.96 -26.32
N TYR A 51 -23.59 -7.15 -25.54
CA TYR A 51 -24.27 -6.07 -24.84
C TYR A 51 -23.35 -5.28 -23.91
N VAL A 52 -22.61 -5.94 -23.01
CA VAL A 52 -21.72 -5.26 -22.05
C VAL A 52 -20.63 -4.48 -22.77
N ARG A 53 -20.06 -5.05 -23.85
CA ARG A 53 -19.05 -4.37 -24.67
C ARG A 53 -19.60 -3.15 -25.39
N GLU A 54 -20.72 -3.27 -26.07
CA GLU A 54 -21.38 -2.13 -26.74
C GLU A 54 -21.73 -1.05 -25.75
N ARG A 55 -22.28 -1.45 -24.60
CA ARG A 55 -22.58 -0.54 -23.49
C ARG A 55 -21.33 0.20 -23.03
N PHE A 56 -20.20 -0.50 -22.89
CA PHE A 56 -18.94 0.11 -22.48
C PHE A 56 -18.39 1.09 -23.52
N LEU A 57 -18.46 0.74 -24.80
CA LEU A 57 -18.02 1.62 -25.89
C LEU A 57 -18.82 2.94 -25.88
N ASN A 58 -20.14 2.86 -25.72
CA ASN A 58 -21.06 3.99 -25.78
C ASN A 58 -21.03 4.85 -24.51
N SER A 59 -21.14 4.23 -23.34
CA SER A 59 -21.40 4.92 -22.07
C SER A 59 -20.48 4.50 -20.92
N GLY A 60 -19.59 3.54 -21.16
CA GLY A 60 -18.69 3.02 -20.13
C GLY A 60 -17.40 3.80 -20.00
N SER A 61 -16.78 3.70 -18.83
CA SER A 61 -15.40 4.12 -18.62
C SER A 61 -14.73 3.29 -17.51
N VAL A 62 -13.40 3.24 -17.55
CA VAL A 62 -12.59 2.60 -16.51
C VAL A 62 -11.46 3.52 -16.09
N THR A 63 -11.34 3.74 -14.79
CA THR A 63 -10.31 4.59 -14.20
C THR A 63 -8.94 3.93 -14.38
N ASP A 64 -7.89 4.75 -14.55
CA ASP A 64 -6.53 4.26 -14.56
C ASP A 64 -6.25 3.52 -13.23
N PRO A 65 -5.89 2.23 -13.26
CA PRO A 65 -5.70 1.41 -12.05
C PRO A 65 -4.60 1.94 -11.15
N LYS A 66 -3.71 2.83 -11.63
CA LYS A 66 -2.74 3.54 -10.81
C LYS A 66 -3.40 4.53 -9.86
N LYS A 67 -4.54 5.11 -10.25
CA LYS A 67 -5.31 6.06 -9.44
C LYS A 67 -6.27 5.31 -8.52
N ASP A 68 -7.28 4.66 -9.08
CA ASP A 68 -8.35 4.01 -8.32
C ASP A 68 -8.96 2.85 -9.12
N TYR A 69 -9.68 1.96 -8.44
CA TYR A 69 -10.47 0.90 -9.05
C TYR A 69 -11.91 1.35 -9.21
N HIS A 70 -12.26 1.74 -10.43
CA HIS A 70 -13.62 2.18 -10.75
C HIS A 70 -13.90 1.95 -12.23
N LEU A 71 -14.89 1.10 -12.51
CA LEU A 71 -15.49 0.92 -13.83
C LEU A 71 -16.95 1.35 -13.73
N GLU A 72 -17.42 2.13 -14.68
CA GLU A 72 -18.78 2.67 -14.66
C GLU A 72 -19.44 2.69 -16.03
N PHE A 73 -20.78 2.74 -16.02
CA PHE A 73 -21.66 2.96 -17.16
C PHE A 73 -22.65 4.07 -16.82
N VAL A 74 -22.63 5.16 -17.59
CA VAL A 74 -23.64 6.22 -17.47
C VAL A 74 -24.95 5.72 -18.08
N CYS A 75 -26.07 5.92 -17.40
CA CYS A 75 -27.39 5.41 -17.78
C CYS A 75 -28.37 6.56 -18.05
N ASP A 76 -29.32 6.32 -18.95
CA ASP A 76 -30.30 7.31 -19.40
C ASP A 76 -31.53 7.40 -18.47
N GLY A 77 -31.62 6.52 -17.47
CA GLY A 77 -32.72 6.46 -16.51
C GLY A 77 -32.66 5.20 -15.65
N ALA A 78 -33.66 5.03 -14.78
CA ALA A 78 -33.71 3.92 -13.83
C ALA A 78 -33.86 2.55 -14.51
N GLU A 79 -34.69 2.47 -15.56
CA GLU A 79 -34.88 1.22 -16.33
C GLU A 79 -33.59 0.77 -17.01
N ASP A 80 -32.84 1.71 -17.57
CA ASP A 80 -31.55 1.45 -18.22
C ASP A 80 -30.49 1.01 -17.20
N ALA A 81 -30.44 1.67 -16.04
CA ALA A 81 -29.54 1.28 -14.95
C ALA A 81 -29.87 -0.11 -14.38
N ASP A 82 -31.15 -0.47 -14.27
CA ASP A 82 -31.58 -1.80 -13.83
C ASP A 82 -31.21 -2.86 -14.87
N ARG A 83 -31.46 -2.60 -16.16
CA ARG A 83 -31.06 -3.50 -17.24
C ARG A 83 -29.56 -3.77 -17.24
N VAL A 84 -28.73 -2.73 -17.21
CA VAL A 84 -27.25 -2.90 -17.13
C VAL A 84 -26.87 -3.70 -15.88
N SER A 85 -27.53 -3.46 -14.75
CA SER A 85 -27.25 -4.19 -13.51
C SER A 85 -27.61 -5.67 -13.60
N VAL A 86 -28.75 -6.01 -14.22
CA VAL A 86 -29.17 -7.40 -14.44
C VAL A 86 -28.17 -8.14 -15.32
N GLU A 87 -27.75 -7.55 -16.44
CA GLU A 87 -26.79 -8.18 -17.36
C GLU A 87 -25.38 -8.34 -16.79
N LEU A 88 -24.98 -7.51 -15.82
CA LEU A 88 -23.72 -7.72 -15.09
C LEU A 88 -23.88 -8.84 -14.05
N ARG A 89 -25.03 -8.92 -13.36
CA ARG A 89 -25.30 -9.95 -12.36
C ARG A 89 -25.41 -11.36 -12.93
N THR A 90 -25.81 -11.52 -14.19
CA THR A 90 -25.81 -12.84 -14.86
C THR A 90 -24.41 -13.44 -14.96
N PHE A 91 -23.36 -12.62 -14.94
CA PHE A 91 -21.95 -13.05 -14.88
C PHE A 91 -21.38 -13.10 -13.45
N GLY A 92 -22.23 -13.06 -12.42
CA GLY A 92 -21.80 -13.12 -11.02
C GLY A 92 -21.16 -11.84 -10.50
N LEU A 93 -21.31 -10.72 -11.22
CA LEU A 93 -20.81 -9.41 -10.79
C LEU A 93 -21.82 -8.73 -9.85
N GLU A 94 -21.33 -7.82 -9.02
CA GLU A 94 -22.11 -7.09 -8.02
C GLU A 94 -22.11 -5.58 -8.29
N PRO A 95 -22.78 -5.13 -9.38
CA PRO A 95 -22.86 -3.71 -9.71
C PRO A 95 -23.64 -2.93 -8.64
N ARG A 96 -23.22 -1.68 -8.44
CA ARG A 96 -23.92 -0.69 -7.61
C ARG A 96 -24.43 0.46 -8.48
N ILE A 97 -25.51 1.09 -8.05
CA ILE A 97 -26.11 2.25 -8.72
C ILE A 97 -25.86 3.49 -7.86
N MET A 98 -25.47 4.60 -8.47
CA MET A 98 -25.40 5.91 -7.83
C MET A 98 -25.95 7.01 -8.73
N ASP A 99 -26.42 8.11 -8.14
CA ASP A 99 -26.69 9.35 -8.85
C ASP A 99 -25.41 10.20 -8.93
N ARG A 100 -25.05 10.62 -10.14
CA ARG A 100 -23.95 11.56 -10.41
C ARG A 100 -24.43 12.67 -11.33
N ASN A 101 -24.56 13.88 -10.78
CA ASN A 101 -24.97 15.08 -11.51
C ASN A 101 -26.32 14.91 -12.24
N GLY A 102 -27.28 14.18 -11.65
CA GLY A 102 -28.59 13.94 -12.27
C GLY A 102 -28.60 12.79 -13.29
N HIS A 103 -27.50 12.06 -13.42
CA HIS A 103 -27.43 10.83 -14.21
C HIS A 103 -27.26 9.62 -13.29
N LEU A 104 -27.96 8.53 -13.59
CA LEU A 104 -27.71 7.27 -12.90
C LEU A 104 -26.46 6.61 -13.49
N VAL A 105 -25.62 6.07 -12.62
CA VAL A 105 -24.37 5.42 -12.98
C VAL A 105 -24.32 4.05 -12.33
N VAL A 106 -24.17 3.01 -13.16
CA VAL A 106 -23.90 1.65 -12.70
C VAL A 106 -22.40 1.46 -12.64
N TYR A 107 -21.86 1.02 -11.50
CA TYR A 107 -20.41 0.95 -11.30
C TYR A 107 -19.95 -0.27 -10.49
N LEU A 108 -18.66 -0.60 -10.69
CA LEU A 108 -17.90 -1.63 -9.99
C LEU A 108 -16.64 -0.98 -9.39
N LYS A 109 -16.35 -1.31 -8.12
CA LYS A 109 -15.13 -0.87 -7.42
C LYS A 109 -14.18 -2.01 -7.07
N ASP A 110 -14.65 -3.25 -7.12
CA ASP A 110 -13.81 -4.39 -6.84
C ASP A 110 -12.89 -4.68 -8.04
N ALA A 111 -11.59 -4.79 -7.78
CA ALA A 111 -10.60 -4.98 -8.85
C ALA A 111 -10.77 -6.30 -9.59
N SER A 112 -11.20 -7.38 -8.91
CA SER A 112 -11.45 -8.66 -9.56
C SER A 112 -12.66 -8.59 -10.50
N GLN A 113 -13.74 -7.95 -10.07
CA GLN A 113 -14.92 -7.75 -10.90
C GLN A 113 -14.64 -6.85 -12.11
N ILE A 114 -13.78 -5.84 -11.96
CA ILE A 114 -13.35 -5.01 -13.09
C ILE A 114 -12.53 -5.84 -14.10
N SER A 115 -11.62 -6.69 -13.63
CA SER A 115 -10.90 -7.63 -14.49
C SER A 115 -11.82 -8.60 -15.20
N ASP A 116 -12.84 -9.13 -14.51
CA ASP A 116 -13.84 -10.01 -15.11
C ASP A 116 -14.61 -9.29 -16.22
N VAL A 117 -14.98 -8.02 -16.04
CA VAL A 117 -15.61 -7.21 -17.11
C VAL A 117 -14.66 -6.95 -18.28
N LEU A 118 -13.39 -6.60 -18.04
CA LEU A 118 -12.40 -6.42 -19.11
C LEU A 118 -12.19 -7.72 -19.90
N ASN A 119 -12.13 -8.86 -19.21
CA ASN A 119 -12.07 -10.19 -19.82
C ASN A 119 -13.35 -10.50 -20.62
N LEU A 120 -14.53 -10.22 -20.06
CA LEU A 120 -15.84 -10.46 -20.67
C LEU A 120 -15.99 -9.70 -21.99
N MET A 121 -15.55 -8.44 -22.03
CA MET A 121 -15.55 -7.62 -23.25
C MET A 121 -14.45 -8.00 -24.24
N GLY A 122 -13.50 -8.85 -23.83
CA GLY A 122 -12.34 -9.22 -24.62
C GLY A 122 -11.33 -8.08 -24.77
N ALA A 123 -11.16 -7.21 -23.77
CA ALA A 123 -10.09 -6.20 -23.72
C ALA A 123 -8.82 -6.81 -23.13
N VAL A 124 -8.10 -7.60 -23.92
CA VAL A 124 -6.92 -8.38 -23.49
C VAL A 124 -5.76 -7.48 -23.10
N ASP A 125 -5.43 -6.47 -23.93
CA ASP A 125 -4.32 -5.56 -23.63
C ASP A 125 -4.66 -4.69 -22.41
N GLY A 126 -5.91 -4.20 -22.35
CA GLY A 126 -6.43 -3.48 -21.20
C GLY A 126 -6.39 -4.30 -19.90
N LEU A 127 -6.82 -5.55 -19.95
CA LEU A 127 -6.79 -6.48 -18.81
C LEU A 127 -5.37 -6.72 -18.32
N MET A 128 -4.42 -6.97 -19.23
CA MET A 128 -3.02 -7.20 -18.86
C MET A 128 -2.37 -5.96 -18.24
N GLU A 129 -2.64 -4.76 -18.78
CA GLU A 129 -2.17 -3.50 -18.18
C GLU A 129 -2.78 -3.29 -16.78
N PHE A 130 -4.06 -3.64 -16.62
CA PHE A 130 -4.77 -3.55 -15.35
C PHE A 130 -4.20 -4.48 -14.28
N GLU A 131 -4.05 -5.77 -14.59
CA GLU A 131 -3.51 -6.77 -13.67
C GLU A 131 -2.04 -6.49 -13.30
N ASN A 132 -1.21 -6.08 -14.26
CA ASN A 132 0.17 -5.70 -13.96
C ASN A 132 0.21 -4.52 -12.97
N THR A 133 -0.65 -3.53 -13.15
CA THR A 133 -0.74 -2.39 -12.21
C THR A 133 -1.23 -2.82 -10.84
N ARG A 134 -2.23 -3.71 -10.77
CA ARG A 134 -2.77 -4.26 -9.52
C ARG A 134 -1.70 -5.02 -8.73
N ILE A 135 -0.95 -5.89 -9.38
CA ILE A 135 0.16 -6.64 -8.76
C ILE A 135 1.22 -5.67 -8.22
N LEU A 136 1.62 -4.67 -9.01
CA LEU A 136 2.64 -3.69 -8.59
C LEU A 136 2.18 -2.85 -7.39
N LYS A 137 0.90 -2.47 -7.33
CA LYS A 137 0.31 -1.78 -6.17
C LYS A 137 0.39 -2.64 -4.93
N GLU A 138 -0.05 -3.90 -5.00
CA GLU A 138 -0.03 -4.83 -3.86
C GLU A 138 1.40 -5.05 -3.33
N VAL A 139 2.36 -5.28 -4.23
CA VAL A 139 3.77 -5.42 -3.87
C VAL A 139 4.30 -4.15 -3.20
N SER A 140 4.01 -2.98 -3.78
CA SER A 140 4.46 -1.68 -3.25
C SER A 140 3.89 -1.41 -1.86
N GLU A 141 2.60 -1.68 -1.63
CA GLU A 141 1.96 -1.52 -0.33
C GLU A 141 2.58 -2.45 0.73
N LYS A 142 2.86 -3.70 0.38
CA LYS A 142 3.51 -4.67 1.26
C LYS A 142 4.92 -4.22 1.64
N VAL A 143 5.70 -3.73 0.67
CA VAL A 143 7.04 -3.17 0.91
C VAL A 143 6.96 -1.94 1.80
N ASN A 144 6.07 -1.00 1.50
CA ASN A 144 5.90 0.23 2.29
C ASN A 144 5.54 -0.08 3.75
N ARG A 145 4.63 -1.03 4.00
CA ARG A 145 4.29 -1.47 5.37
C ARG A 145 5.49 -2.07 6.10
N ARG A 146 6.28 -2.90 5.40
CA ARG A 146 7.49 -3.51 5.98
C ARG A 146 8.55 -2.47 6.32
N VAL A 147 8.87 -1.58 5.38
CA VAL A 147 9.86 -0.51 5.58
C VAL A 147 9.42 0.40 6.72
N ASN A 148 8.15 0.82 6.77
CA ASN A 148 7.63 1.65 7.85
C ASN A 148 7.77 0.97 9.23
N CYS A 149 7.52 -0.34 9.30
CA CYS A 149 7.71 -1.11 10.52
C CYS A 149 9.19 -1.15 10.95
N GLU A 150 10.10 -1.43 10.01
CA GLU A 150 11.54 -1.45 10.26
C GLU A 150 12.05 -0.07 10.70
N THR A 151 11.67 1.00 10.00
CA THR A 151 12.02 2.38 10.38
C THR A 151 11.51 2.76 11.76
N ALA A 152 10.26 2.43 12.10
CA ALA A 152 9.70 2.70 13.42
C ALA A 152 10.41 1.90 14.53
N ASN A 153 10.87 0.68 14.24
CA ASN A 153 11.66 -0.13 15.16
C ASN A 153 13.05 0.48 15.40
N LEU A 154 13.70 0.94 14.33
CA LEU A 154 15.00 1.63 14.42
C LEU A 154 14.88 2.93 15.21
N GLN A 155 13.89 3.78 14.91
CA GLN A 155 13.66 5.03 15.64
C GLN A 155 13.44 4.82 17.14
N ARG A 156 12.66 3.80 17.53
CA ARG A 156 12.48 3.44 18.94
C ARG A 156 13.78 2.97 19.61
N THR A 157 14.61 2.23 18.87
CA THR A 157 15.90 1.73 19.36
C THR A 157 16.89 2.87 19.57
N VAL A 158 17.01 3.77 18.58
CA VAL A 158 17.86 4.97 18.66
C VAL A 158 17.42 5.88 19.80
N SER A 159 16.12 6.18 19.89
CA SER A 159 15.59 7.04 20.97
C SER A 159 15.81 6.44 22.37
N ALA A 160 15.71 5.12 22.50
CA ALA A 160 16.02 4.44 23.76
C ALA A 160 17.52 4.46 24.08
N GLY A 161 18.38 4.31 23.05
CA GLY A 161 19.83 4.40 23.18
C GLY A 161 20.28 5.77 23.70
N ILE A 162 19.72 6.85 23.16
CA ILE A 162 20.02 8.24 23.63
C ILE A 162 19.70 8.39 25.11
N ARG A 163 18.50 7.98 25.56
CA ARG A 163 18.13 8.05 26.99
C ARG A 163 19.02 7.19 27.88
N GLN A 164 19.42 6.01 27.40
CA GLN A 164 20.34 5.14 28.14
C GLN A 164 21.70 5.81 28.33
N ILE A 165 22.21 6.50 27.31
CA ILE A 165 23.47 7.24 27.39
C ILE A 165 23.35 8.39 28.39
N GLU A 166 22.28 9.18 28.33
CA GLU A 166 22.03 10.27 29.30
C GLU A 166 21.97 9.75 30.75
N ASP A 167 21.31 8.60 30.97
CA ASP A 167 21.27 7.94 32.28
C ASP A 167 22.67 7.52 32.75
N ILE A 168 23.45 6.91 31.86
CA ILE A 168 24.80 6.42 32.16
C ILE A 168 25.76 7.58 32.46
N GLU A 169 25.72 8.65 31.67
CA GLU A 169 26.56 9.84 31.87
C GLU A 169 26.25 10.53 33.19
N LEU A 170 24.97 10.60 33.59
CA LEU A 170 24.58 11.11 34.89
C LEU A 170 25.16 10.26 36.03
N ILE A 171 25.08 8.93 35.91
CA ILE A 171 25.65 8.01 36.91
C ILE A 171 27.16 8.20 37.02
N GLU A 172 27.87 8.28 35.89
CA GLU A 172 29.32 8.49 35.89
C GLU A 172 29.69 9.80 36.58
N LYS A 173 28.96 10.88 36.29
CA LYS A 173 29.21 12.21 36.87
C LYS A 173 28.98 12.27 38.39
N GLU A 174 27.86 11.73 38.87
CA GLU A 174 27.42 11.93 40.27
C GLU A 174 27.92 10.81 41.21
N LEU A 175 28.05 9.58 40.70
CA LEU A 175 28.40 8.40 41.50
C LEU A 175 29.75 7.81 41.09
N GLY A 176 29.98 7.71 39.77
CA GLY A 176 31.07 6.97 39.13
C GLY A 176 30.69 5.51 38.85
N LEU A 177 30.83 5.06 37.61
CA LEU A 177 30.50 3.71 37.14
C LEU A 177 31.34 2.62 37.81
N ARG A 178 32.51 2.94 38.37
CA ARG A 178 33.31 1.99 39.14
C ARG A 178 32.67 1.61 40.48
N LYS A 179 31.67 2.35 40.96
CA LYS A 179 30.98 2.10 42.22
C LYS A 179 29.68 1.31 42.09
N ILE A 180 29.24 1.02 40.86
CA ILE A 180 28.08 0.16 40.61
C ILE A 180 28.52 -1.29 40.37
N ASP A 181 27.54 -2.21 40.36
CA ASP A 181 27.79 -3.63 40.11
C ASP A 181 28.58 -3.86 38.79
N PRO A 182 29.58 -4.76 38.77
CA PRO A 182 30.42 -4.98 37.59
C PRO A 182 29.64 -5.29 36.31
N GLY A 183 28.53 -6.04 36.41
CA GLY A 183 27.71 -6.38 35.25
C GLY A 183 26.91 -5.19 34.71
N LEU A 184 26.56 -4.22 35.57
CA LEU A 184 25.93 -2.96 35.17
C LEU A 184 26.95 -1.99 34.57
N ARG A 185 28.15 -1.93 35.14
CA ARG A 185 29.25 -1.13 34.59
C ARG A 185 29.60 -1.57 33.17
N GLU A 186 29.79 -2.87 32.97
CA GLU A 186 30.20 -3.40 31.67
C GLU A 186 29.20 -3.07 30.56
N ILE A 187 27.90 -3.26 30.81
CA ILE A 187 26.89 -2.93 29.79
C ILE A 187 26.76 -1.42 29.56
N ALA A 188 27.01 -0.60 30.59
CA ALA A 188 27.06 0.85 30.46
C ALA A 188 28.23 1.28 29.57
N GLU A 189 29.42 0.75 29.81
CA GLU A 189 30.61 0.99 28.98
C GLU A 189 30.35 0.56 27.53
N LYS A 190 29.77 -0.63 27.30
CA LYS A 190 29.43 -1.08 25.94
C LYS A 190 28.40 -0.19 25.24
N ARG A 191 27.43 0.38 25.96
CA ARG A 191 26.48 1.34 25.38
C ARG A 191 27.14 2.67 25.01
N LEU A 192 28.10 3.14 25.81
CA LEU A 192 28.86 4.35 25.47
C LEU A 192 29.79 4.11 24.27
N GLU A 193 30.39 2.92 24.18
CA GLU A 193 31.21 2.50 23.04
C GLU A 193 30.40 2.36 21.74
N ASP A 194 29.17 1.82 21.83
CA ASP A 194 28.26 1.67 20.70
C ASP A 194 26.86 2.24 21.00
N PRO A 195 26.67 3.55 20.77
CA PRO A 195 25.40 4.25 20.97
C PRO A 195 24.25 3.70 20.12
N ASN A 196 24.56 3.15 18.94
CA ASN A 196 23.56 2.76 17.94
C ASN A 196 23.22 1.27 18.01
N ALA A 197 24.01 0.45 18.71
CA ALA A 197 23.74 -0.97 18.88
C ALA A 197 22.36 -1.23 19.52
N SER A 198 21.69 -2.26 19.04
CA SER A 198 20.54 -2.84 19.72
C SER A 198 20.97 -3.48 21.05
N LEU A 199 20.00 -3.71 21.95
CA LEU A 199 20.27 -4.41 23.22
C LEU A 199 20.77 -5.84 23.00
N ALA A 200 20.44 -6.49 21.88
CA ALA A 200 20.93 -7.82 21.56
C ALA A 200 22.42 -7.77 21.20
N GLU A 201 22.81 -6.84 20.32
CA GLU A 201 24.22 -6.64 19.93
C GLU A 201 25.09 -6.22 21.13
N LEU A 202 24.57 -5.38 22.03
CA LEU A 202 25.28 -5.07 23.27
C LEU A 202 25.47 -6.30 24.15
N ALA A 203 24.44 -7.16 24.25
CA ALA A 203 24.47 -8.34 25.10
C ALA A 203 25.48 -9.39 24.61
N GLU A 204 25.62 -9.53 23.29
CA GLU A 204 26.59 -10.44 22.66
C GLU A 204 28.04 -9.98 22.82
N ARG A 205 28.27 -8.67 23.01
CA ARG A 205 29.61 -8.06 23.16
C ARG A 205 30.08 -7.95 24.62
N LEU A 206 29.29 -8.45 25.57
CA LEU A 206 29.73 -8.58 26.96
C LEU A 206 30.78 -9.70 27.06
N SER A 207 31.63 -9.62 28.08
CA SER A 207 32.63 -10.66 28.39
C SER A 207 31.99 -12.03 28.62
N GLU A 208 30.85 -12.06 29.31
CA GLU A 208 29.95 -13.21 29.39
C GLU A 208 28.64 -12.83 28.66
N PRO A 209 28.42 -13.34 27.42
CA PRO A 209 27.24 -13.01 26.64
C PRO A 209 25.93 -13.38 27.35
N ILE A 210 24.94 -12.49 27.25
CA ILE A 210 23.61 -12.72 27.80
C ILE A 210 22.53 -12.57 26.73
N GLY A 211 21.31 -13.01 27.03
CA GLY A 211 20.17 -12.74 26.15
C GLY A 211 19.73 -11.28 26.19
N LYS A 212 19.05 -10.82 25.13
CA LYS A 212 18.43 -9.47 25.03
C LYS A 212 17.65 -9.05 26.28
N SER A 213 16.89 -9.98 26.88
CA SER A 213 16.12 -9.72 28.11
C SER A 213 17.02 -9.42 29.31
N GLY A 214 18.17 -10.08 29.42
CA GLY A 214 19.17 -9.81 30.47
C GLY A 214 19.78 -8.43 30.31
N ALA A 215 20.17 -8.06 29.08
CA ALA A 215 20.68 -6.72 28.78
C ALA A 215 19.64 -5.63 29.07
N ASN A 216 18.39 -5.84 28.68
CA ASN A 216 17.28 -4.94 29.00
C ASN A 216 17.09 -4.78 30.52
N HIS A 217 17.18 -5.87 31.28
CA HIS A 217 17.07 -5.81 32.75
C HIS A 217 18.18 -4.93 33.36
N ARG A 218 19.43 -5.11 32.92
CA ARG A 218 20.57 -4.30 33.37
C ARG A 218 20.38 -2.82 33.01
N MET A 219 19.95 -2.51 31.79
CA MET A 219 19.66 -1.13 31.37
C MET A 219 18.54 -0.47 32.18
N ARG A 220 17.47 -1.21 32.51
CA ARG A 220 16.42 -0.70 33.41
C ARG A 220 16.94 -0.40 34.81
N LYS A 221 17.90 -1.20 35.30
CA LYS A 221 18.51 -0.97 36.60
C LYS A 221 19.40 0.28 36.60
N LEU A 222 20.16 0.51 35.53
CA LEU A 222 20.88 1.77 35.32
C LEU A 222 19.93 2.97 35.31
N ALA A 223 18.84 2.91 34.54
CA ALA A 223 17.82 3.97 34.52
C ALA A 223 17.25 4.25 35.93
N SER A 224 16.97 3.22 36.72
CA SER A 224 16.51 3.37 38.11
C SER A 224 17.53 4.08 39.00
N ILE A 225 18.82 3.79 38.84
CA ILE A 225 19.90 4.46 39.59
C ILE A 225 19.97 5.94 39.17
N ALA A 226 19.91 6.23 37.87
CA ALA A 226 19.89 7.59 37.35
C ALA A 226 18.68 8.39 37.89
N ASP A 227 17.49 7.78 37.94
CA ASP A 227 16.29 8.42 38.50
C ASP A 227 16.42 8.72 40.00
N GLU A 228 17.07 7.85 40.78
CA GLU A 228 17.36 8.13 42.18
C GLU A 228 18.33 9.31 42.34
N LEU A 229 19.33 9.41 41.48
CA LEU A 229 20.27 10.54 41.46
C LEU A 229 19.55 11.86 41.13
N ARG A 230 18.72 11.88 40.07
CA ARG A 230 17.90 13.05 39.70
C ARG A 230 17.05 13.56 40.87
N LYS A 231 16.42 12.64 41.62
CA LYS A 231 15.58 12.99 42.78
C LYS A 231 16.40 13.57 43.94
N LYS A 232 17.63 13.10 44.15
CA LYS A 232 18.52 13.64 45.19
C LYS A 232 18.96 15.05 44.84
N THR A 233 19.38 15.29 43.60
CA THR A 233 19.76 16.64 43.13
C THR A 233 18.59 17.61 43.24
N ALA A 234 17.37 17.21 42.87
CA ALA A 234 16.19 18.06 42.96
C ALA A 234 15.74 18.39 44.41
N ARG A 235 16.15 17.61 45.41
CA ARG A 235 15.85 17.85 46.84
C ARG A 235 16.95 18.64 47.57
N GLY A 236 18.11 18.80 46.94
CA GLY A 236 19.27 19.53 47.47
C GLY A 236 19.41 20.96 46.94
N VAL A 237 18.41 21.45 46.19
CA VAL A 237 18.26 22.84 45.73
C VAL A 237 17.18 23.52 46.56
#